data_AF-A0A8S3BY49-F1
#
_entry.id   AF-A0A8S3BY49-F1
#
_cell.length_a   1.000
_cell.length_b   1.000
_cell.length_c   1.000
_cell.angle_alpha   90.00
_cell.angle_beta   90.00
_cell.angle_gamma   90.00
#
_symmetry.space_group_name_H-M   'P 1'
#
loop_
_entity.id
_entity.type
_entity.pdbx_description
1 polymer ?
#
loop_
_entity_poly.entity_id
_entity_poly.type
_entity_poly.pdbx_seq_one_letter_code
_entity_poly.pdbx_strand_id
1 'polypeptide(L)'
;MVESMSLLLESLKNHESLNVDLYNGLLVDASKVELPLPYIISQHSATWRIGKYLNELLRPFVDKILSTTTTFRGEPDFMYQLYDHIFTKHELQSTTLFYAIKITNYYTLNTHKNMIDIVGYFLEDNLVPNKLEQVTIQNIKNLLHIFLYNNVFYYKDQIYTLTKGSPNTMPLSDTLSNIYVFKLIASSVPFLHAFVQNQNGNLFSRIYRHPLIQSYSLPYEVGHAKLVHSDWLRSVLIRAVCYYSSVEDFNLERIYLELTCLTKGYSLRFVETHVQHFFNFFHLHPMRYSRDQIMYNKFRHNWFNYIKIQHELSDQLQQFDDKG
;
A
#
# COMPACT_ATOMS: atom_id res chain seq x y z
N MET A 1 8.32 9.33 26.46
CA MET A 1 8.12 9.29 24.99
C MET A 1 9.40 8.88 24.27
N VAL A 2 10.54 9.55 24.48
CA VAL A 2 11.85 9.12 23.95
C VAL A 2 12.25 7.72 24.46
N GLU A 3 12.02 7.41 25.73
CA GLU A 3 12.25 6.06 26.30
C GLU A 3 11.33 4.98 25.71
N SER A 4 10.07 5.31 25.44
CA SER A 4 9.12 4.36 24.82
C SER A 4 9.54 4.03 23.39
N MET A 5 10.12 5.00 22.69
CA MET A 5 10.64 4.82 21.33
C MET A 5 11.99 4.10 21.31
N SER A 6 12.87 4.34 22.29
CA SER A 6 14.12 3.57 22.40
C SER A 6 13.84 2.09 22.69
N LEU A 7 12.88 1.80 23.58
CA LEU A 7 12.42 0.43 23.86
C LEU A 7 11.78 -0.23 22.63
N LEU A 8 11.01 0.53 21.85
CA LEU A 8 10.43 0.07 20.59
C LEU A 8 11.53 -0.32 19.58
N LEU A 9 12.51 0.56 19.41
CA LEU A 9 13.60 0.37 18.47
C LEU A 9 14.54 -0.74 18.91
N GLU A 10 14.71 -0.93 20.21
CA GLU A 10 15.45 -2.05 20.79
C GLU A 10 14.70 -3.38 20.59
N SER A 11 13.38 -3.40 20.80
CA SER A 11 12.51 -4.56 20.48
C SER A 11 12.57 -4.93 18.99
N LEU A 12 12.50 -3.94 18.10
CA LEU A 12 12.58 -4.14 16.66
C LEU A 12 13.98 -4.58 16.19
N LYS A 13 15.05 -4.06 16.81
CA LYS A 13 16.44 -4.48 16.53
C LYS A 13 16.76 -5.87 17.04
N ASN A 14 16.12 -6.29 18.14
CA ASN A 14 16.25 -7.64 18.69
C ASN A 14 15.51 -8.69 17.86
N HIS A 15 14.64 -8.27 16.95
CA HIS A 15 14.10 -9.14 15.91
C HIS A 15 15.18 -9.31 14.82
N GLU A 16 15.94 -10.41 14.87
CA GLU A 16 17.06 -10.73 13.94
C GLU A 16 16.68 -10.67 12.44
N SER A 17 15.38 -10.60 12.13
CA SER A 17 14.81 -10.55 10.79
C SER A 17 14.41 -9.16 10.30
N LEU A 18 14.47 -8.10 11.11
CA LEU A 18 13.98 -6.78 10.70
C LEU A 18 15.15 -5.81 10.47
N ASN A 19 15.39 -5.47 9.20
CA ASN A 19 16.27 -4.36 8.88
C ASN A 19 15.46 -3.05 9.03
N VAL A 20 15.52 -2.47 10.22
CA VAL A 20 14.81 -1.23 10.58
C VAL A 20 15.70 -0.03 10.30
N ASP A 21 15.44 0.62 9.16
CA ASP A 21 16.03 1.92 8.86
C ASP A 21 15.23 3.00 9.59
N LEU A 22 15.86 3.63 10.58
CA LEU A 22 15.38 4.85 11.23
C LEU A 22 15.81 6.06 10.41
N TYR A 23 14.86 6.71 9.75
CA TYR A 23 15.15 7.91 8.98
C TYR A 23 15.06 9.16 9.86
N ASN A 24 16.17 9.55 10.48
CA ASN A 24 16.39 10.93 10.92
C ASN A 24 17.19 11.64 9.82
N GLY A 25 16.50 12.42 8.98
CA GLY A 25 17.05 13.33 7.96
C GLY A 25 18.50 13.11 7.48
N LEU A 26 18.65 12.51 6.29
CA LEU A 26 19.80 12.40 5.35
C LEU A 26 20.04 10.93 4.94
N LEU A 27 19.88 10.66 3.64
CA LEU A 27 19.88 9.34 3.02
C LEU A 27 21.31 8.81 2.76
N VAL A 28 21.51 7.51 2.99
CA VAL A 28 22.58 6.71 2.38
C VAL A 28 22.02 5.94 1.18
N ASP A 29 22.88 5.77 0.18
CA ASP A 29 22.66 5.22 -1.15
C ASP A 29 22.16 3.77 -1.16
N ALA A 30 20.99 3.54 -1.77
CA ALA A 30 20.34 2.24 -1.94
C ALA A 30 20.60 1.62 -3.33
N SER A 31 21.69 2.01 -4.00
CA SER A 31 22.06 1.61 -5.37
C SER A 31 22.38 0.10 -5.58
N LYS A 32 22.08 -0.81 -4.65
CA LYS A 32 22.51 -2.22 -4.72
C LYS A 32 21.47 -3.30 -4.38
N VAL A 33 20.17 -3.01 -4.36
CA VAL A 33 19.16 -4.05 -4.13
C VAL A 33 18.45 -4.38 -5.44
N GLU A 34 18.93 -5.40 -6.16
CA GLU A 34 18.16 -6.07 -7.20
C GLU A 34 16.87 -6.62 -6.55
N LEU A 35 15.71 -6.12 -6.99
CA LEU A 35 14.43 -6.69 -6.56
C LEU A 35 14.35 -8.12 -7.14
N PRO A 36 14.08 -9.14 -6.31
CA PRO A 36 13.94 -10.50 -6.81
C PRO A 36 12.79 -10.56 -7.82
N LEU A 37 13.05 -11.21 -8.96
CA LEU A 37 12.03 -11.52 -9.97
C LEU A 37 10.82 -12.21 -9.31
N PRO A 38 9.59 -11.96 -9.80
CA PRO A 38 8.39 -12.57 -9.22
C PRO A 38 8.48 -14.10 -9.25
N TYR A 39 8.15 -14.74 -8.12
CA TYR A 39 8.13 -16.20 -8.00
C TYR A 39 6.79 -16.72 -8.51
N ILE A 40 6.72 -17.05 -9.80
CA ILE A 40 5.48 -17.51 -10.43
C ILE A 40 5.21 -18.97 -10.04
N ILE A 41 4.10 -19.22 -9.33
CA ILE A 41 3.57 -20.58 -9.12
C ILE A 41 2.72 -20.99 -10.32
N SER A 42 2.81 -22.26 -10.73
CA SER A 42 1.90 -22.84 -11.71
C SER A 42 0.45 -22.79 -11.23
N GLN A 43 -0.42 -22.09 -11.96
CA GLN A 43 -1.84 -21.88 -11.61
C GLN A 43 -2.68 -23.17 -11.53
N HIS A 44 -2.15 -24.28 -12.04
CA HIS A 44 -2.84 -25.58 -12.02
C HIS A 44 -2.28 -26.55 -10.97
N SER A 45 -1.27 -26.14 -10.19
CA SER A 45 -0.68 -27.01 -9.17
C SER A 45 -1.64 -27.23 -7.99
N ALA A 46 -1.42 -28.34 -7.27
CA ALA A 46 -2.12 -28.59 -6.01
C ALA A 46 -1.82 -27.49 -4.98
N THR A 47 -0.58 -26.98 -4.93
CA THR A 47 -0.19 -25.87 -4.05
C THR A 47 -0.95 -24.58 -4.38
N TRP A 48 -1.19 -24.29 -5.65
CA TRP A 48 -2.00 -23.14 -6.05
C TRP A 48 -3.44 -23.27 -5.56
N ARG A 49 -4.05 -24.45 -5.73
CA ARG A 49 -5.43 -24.70 -5.29
C ARG A 49 -5.57 -24.59 -3.77
N ILE A 50 -4.62 -25.14 -3.02
CA ILE A 50 -4.55 -24.99 -1.56
C ILE A 50 -4.39 -23.53 -1.18
N GLY A 51 -3.49 -22.79 -1.86
CA GLY A 51 -3.25 -21.38 -1.62
C GLY A 51 -4.50 -20.53 -1.85
N LYS A 52 -5.18 -20.76 -2.97
CA LYS A 52 -6.45 -20.10 -3.29
C LYS A 52 -7.53 -20.40 -2.25
N TYR A 53 -7.74 -21.67 -1.93
CA TYR A 53 -8.71 -22.09 -0.91
C TYR A 53 -8.44 -21.43 0.45
N LEU A 54 -7.19 -21.47 0.91
CA LEU A 54 -6.79 -20.82 2.16
C LEU A 54 -6.99 -19.30 2.13
N ASN A 55 -6.76 -18.66 0.98
CA ASN A 55 -7.00 -17.23 0.86
C ASN A 55 -8.50 -16.91 0.93
N GLU A 56 -9.33 -17.65 0.21
CA GLU A 56 -10.80 -17.49 0.24
C GLU A 56 -11.36 -17.72 1.65
N LEU A 57 -10.82 -18.69 2.38
CA LEU A 57 -11.18 -18.97 3.76
C LEU A 57 -10.72 -17.86 4.74
N LEU A 58 -9.44 -17.47 4.67
CA LEU A 58 -8.83 -16.58 5.67
C LEU A 58 -9.13 -15.11 5.40
N ARG A 59 -9.16 -14.68 4.14
CA ARG A 59 -9.17 -13.25 3.78
C ARG A 59 -10.37 -12.49 4.35
N PRO A 60 -11.63 -12.96 4.23
CA PRO A 60 -12.78 -12.25 4.78
C PRO A 60 -12.68 -12.08 6.31
N PHE A 61 -12.20 -13.14 7.00
CA PHE A 61 -11.99 -13.10 8.44
C PHE A 61 -10.90 -12.11 8.84
N VAL A 62 -9.74 -12.16 8.17
CA VAL A 62 -8.63 -11.24 8.38
C VAL A 62 -9.08 -9.80 8.14
N ASP A 63 -9.73 -9.52 7.02
CA ASP A 63 -10.16 -8.16 6.66
C ASP A 63 -11.15 -7.58 7.69
N LYS A 64 -12.02 -8.42 8.26
CA LYS A 64 -12.93 -8.04 9.35
C LYS A 64 -12.17 -7.68 10.62
N ILE A 65 -11.19 -8.48 11.04
CA ILE A 65 -10.37 -8.15 12.22
C ILE A 65 -9.56 -6.88 11.96
N LEU A 66 -8.92 -6.76 10.80
CA LEU A 66 -8.10 -5.59 10.46
C LEU A 66 -8.91 -4.31 10.33
N SER A 67 -10.17 -4.38 9.89
CA SER A 67 -11.04 -3.19 9.85
C SER A 67 -11.30 -2.55 11.22
N THR A 68 -11.05 -3.28 12.32
CA THR A 68 -11.15 -2.72 13.68
C THR A 68 -9.90 -1.96 14.11
N THR A 69 -8.81 -2.09 13.36
CA THR A 69 -7.55 -1.38 13.60
C THR A 69 -7.42 -0.16 12.70
N THR A 70 -6.62 0.82 13.12
CA THR A 70 -6.20 1.98 12.30
C THR A 70 -5.22 1.56 11.21
N THR A 71 -5.61 0.59 10.40
CA THR A 71 -4.86 0.17 9.20
C THR A 71 -5.40 0.93 7.99
N PHE A 72 -4.50 1.28 7.09
CA PHE A 72 -4.82 2.04 5.89
C PHE A 72 -4.75 1.12 4.68
N ARG A 73 -5.82 1.07 3.88
CA ARG A 73 -5.93 0.28 2.65
C ARG A 73 -5.47 1.13 1.45
N GLY A 74 -4.16 1.13 1.23
CA GLY A 74 -3.56 1.85 0.10
C GLY A 74 -3.53 3.36 0.30
N GLU A 75 -3.07 4.06 -0.75
CA GLU A 75 -2.81 5.51 -0.70
C GLU A 75 -4.05 6.39 -0.49
N PRO A 76 -5.19 6.15 -1.16
CA PRO A 76 -6.36 7.00 -1.00
C PRO A 76 -6.95 6.93 0.41
N ASP A 77 -7.09 5.72 0.96
CA ASP A 77 -7.63 5.49 2.31
C ASP A 77 -6.72 6.11 3.38
N PHE A 78 -5.39 5.96 3.24
CA PHE A 78 -4.46 6.65 4.13
C PHE A 78 -4.65 8.17 4.13
N MET A 79 -4.73 8.78 2.95
CA MET A 79 -4.86 10.24 2.87
C MET A 79 -6.20 10.70 3.42
N TYR A 80 -7.26 9.94 3.20
CA TYR A 80 -8.57 10.21 3.79
C TYR A 80 -8.54 10.12 5.32
N GLN A 81 -8.03 9.01 5.88
CA GLN A 81 -7.95 8.85 7.33
C GLN A 81 -7.01 9.89 7.96
N LEU A 82 -5.87 10.20 7.34
CA LEU A 82 -4.98 11.27 7.78
C LEU A 82 -5.71 12.62 7.79
N TYR A 83 -6.48 12.93 6.74
CA TYR A 83 -7.31 14.13 6.69
C TYR A 83 -8.33 14.13 7.83
N ASP A 84 -9.02 13.02 8.08
CA ASP A 84 -10.01 12.88 9.15
C ASP A 84 -9.39 13.08 10.55
N HIS A 85 -8.21 12.51 10.80
CA HIS A 85 -7.47 12.69 12.05
C HIS A 85 -7.03 14.15 12.28
N ILE A 86 -6.71 14.90 11.23
CA ILE A 86 -6.32 16.32 11.31
C ILE A 86 -7.55 17.21 11.50
N PHE A 87 -8.52 17.10 10.59
CA PHE A 87 -9.57 18.11 10.42
C PHE A 87 -10.87 17.76 11.13
N THR A 88 -11.21 16.47 11.28
CA THR A 88 -12.47 16.04 11.93
C THR A 88 -12.24 15.72 13.40
N LYS A 89 -11.23 14.91 13.70
CA LYS A 89 -10.96 14.40 15.05
C LYS A 89 -10.04 15.30 15.87
N HIS A 90 -9.28 16.19 15.21
CA HIS A 90 -8.29 17.06 15.84
C HIS A 90 -7.26 16.30 16.70
N GLU A 91 -6.93 15.07 16.33
CA GLU A 91 -6.01 14.20 17.04
C GLU A 91 -4.55 14.46 16.68
N LEU A 92 -4.31 15.07 15.50
CA LEU A 92 -2.99 15.46 15.03
C LEU A 92 -2.77 16.95 15.24
N GLN A 93 -1.75 17.29 16.03
CA GLN A 93 -1.40 18.66 16.39
C GLN A 93 -0.14 19.13 15.68
N SER A 94 0.10 20.43 15.77
CA SER A 94 1.34 21.10 15.37
C SER A 94 2.60 20.54 16.03
N THR A 95 2.48 19.80 17.12
CA THR A 95 3.60 19.19 17.84
C THR A 95 3.73 17.69 17.55
N THR A 96 2.85 17.12 16.72
CA THR A 96 2.88 15.70 16.39
C THR A 96 4.13 15.37 15.56
N LEU A 97 4.85 14.34 16.02
CA LEU A 97 6.02 13.78 15.35
C LEU A 97 5.61 12.56 14.53
N PHE A 98 6.07 12.49 13.29
CA PHE A 98 5.86 11.36 12.40
C PHE A 98 7.15 10.55 12.28
N TYR A 99 7.02 9.23 12.34
CA TYR A 99 8.11 8.30 12.12
C TYR A 99 7.74 7.33 11.01
N ALA A 100 8.70 7.11 10.10
CA ALA A 100 8.59 6.12 9.04
C ALA A 100 9.62 5.01 9.28
N ILE A 101 9.14 3.78 9.30
CA ILE A 101 9.93 2.56 9.38
C ILE A 101 9.63 1.78 8.12
N LYS A 102 10.67 1.52 7.32
CA LYS A 102 10.55 0.72 6.11
C LYS A 102 10.98 -0.70 6.41
N ILE A 103 10.05 -1.65 6.28
CA ILE A 103 10.41 -3.07 6.34
C ILE A 103 10.88 -3.51 4.95
N THR A 104 12.16 -3.86 4.84
CA THR A 104 12.75 -4.39 3.60
C THR A 104 12.69 -5.91 3.58
N ASN A 105 12.69 -6.51 2.38
CA ASN A 105 12.69 -7.96 2.19
C ASN A 105 11.55 -8.72 2.90
N TYR A 106 10.46 -8.01 3.18
CA TYR A 106 9.31 -8.45 3.98
C TYR A 106 8.86 -9.89 3.65
N TYR A 107 8.66 -10.18 2.37
CA TYR A 107 8.20 -11.49 1.89
C TYR A 107 9.17 -12.64 2.13
N THR A 108 10.42 -12.36 2.51
CA THR A 108 11.49 -13.35 2.74
C THR A 108 11.95 -13.41 4.21
N LEU A 109 11.44 -12.52 5.07
CA LEU A 109 11.90 -12.38 6.45
C LEU A 109 11.57 -13.59 7.32
N ASN A 110 10.45 -14.25 7.02
CA ASN A 110 9.93 -15.31 7.88
C ASN A 110 10.28 -16.71 7.37
N THR A 111 10.68 -17.55 8.31
CA THR A 111 10.69 -19.00 8.07
C THR A 111 9.24 -19.48 7.94
N HIS A 112 9.04 -20.54 7.16
CA HIS A 112 7.69 -21.12 6.99
C HIS A 112 7.07 -21.53 8.32
N LYS A 113 7.87 -22.10 9.23
CA LYS A 113 7.44 -22.46 10.58
C LYS A 113 6.89 -21.24 11.34
N ASN A 114 7.65 -20.14 11.36
CA ASN A 114 7.23 -18.92 12.06
C ASN A 114 5.92 -18.36 11.48
N MET A 115 5.78 -18.35 10.15
CA MET A 115 4.55 -17.90 9.49
C MET A 115 3.33 -18.76 9.89
N ILE A 116 3.49 -20.09 9.91
CA ILE A 116 2.41 -21.02 10.32
C ILE A 116 2.02 -20.80 11.77
N ASP A 117 3.00 -20.61 12.66
CA ASP A 117 2.73 -20.39 14.08
C ASP A 117 2.05 -19.04 14.32
N ILE A 118 2.49 -17.98 13.64
CA ILE A 118 1.89 -16.65 13.70
C ILE A 118 0.42 -16.65 13.23
N VAL A 119 0.12 -17.37 12.15
CA VAL A 119 -1.29 -17.55 11.73
C VAL A 119 -2.07 -18.34 12.77
N GLY A 120 -1.48 -19.39 13.34
CA GLY A 120 -2.10 -20.14 14.44
C GLY A 120 -2.49 -19.24 15.61
N TYR A 121 -1.54 -18.45 16.12
CA TYR A 121 -1.77 -17.50 17.21
C TYR A 121 -2.75 -16.39 16.82
N PHE A 122 -2.78 -15.96 15.56
CA PHE A 122 -3.76 -14.98 15.11
C PHE A 122 -5.18 -15.54 15.16
N LEU A 123 -5.36 -16.78 14.70
CA LEU A 123 -6.66 -17.43 14.74
C LEU A 123 -7.09 -17.71 16.18
N GLU A 124 -6.21 -18.25 17.02
CA GLU A 124 -6.50 -18.55 18.43
C GLU A 124 -6.95 -17.30 19.20
N ASP A 125 -6.33 -16.15 18.96
CA ASP A 125 -6.66 -14.90 19.65
C ASP A 125 -8.00 -14.29 19.22
N ASN A 126 -8.44 -14.54 17.98
CA ASN A 126 -9.54 -13.79 17.36
C ASN A 126 -10.78 -14.64 17.07
N LEU A 127 -10.71 -15.95 17.28
CA LEU A 127 -11.72 -16.88 16.76
C LEU A 127 -12.34 -17.72 17.88
N VAL A 128 -13.58 -17.39 18.23
CA VAL A 128 -14.38 -18.10 19.24
C VAL A 128 -15.67 -18.61 18.58
N PRO A 129 -15.87 -19.94 18.44
CA PRO A 129 -15.03 -21.08 18.82
C PRO A 129 -13.86 -21.33 17.84
N ASN A 130 -12.84 -22.11 18.22
CA ASN A 130 -11.59 -22.48 17.48
C ASN A 130 -11.75 -23.17 16.09
N LYS A 131 -12.73 -22.77 15.28
CA LYS A 131 -12.99 -23.22 13.91
C LYS A 131 -13.44 -22.06 13.03
N LEU A 132 -12.73 -21.85 11.93
CA LEU A 132 -13.17 -20.92 10.90
C LEU A 132 -14.05 -21.71 9.93
N GLU A 133 -15.34 -21.37 9.90
CA GLU A 133 -16.37 -22.19 9.25
C GLU A 133 -16.37 -23.64 9.80
N GLN A 134 -16.03 -24.62 8.97
CA GLN A 134 -15.92 -26.04 9.34
C GLN A 134 -14.47 -26.50 9.50
N VAL A 135 -13.50 -25.60 9.34
CA VAL A 135 -12.07 -25.93 9.32
C VAL A 135 -11.43 -25.60 10.67
N THR A 136 -10.80 -26.58 11.29
CA THR A 136 -10.06 -26.36 12.55
C THR A 136 -8.77 -25.56 12.29
N ILE A 137 -8.32 -24.81 13.30
CA ILE A 137 -7.03 -24.11 13.25
C ILE A 137 -5.89 -25.08 12.88
N GLN A 138 -5.90 -26.31 13.41
CA GLN A 138 -4.91 -27.33 13.07
C GLN A 138 -4.94 -27.73 11.59
N ASN A 139 -6.13 -27.88 11.00
CA ASN A 139 -6.24 -28.19 9.57
C ASN A 139 -5.73 -27.02 8.71
N ILE A 140 -5.99 -25.77 9.12
CA ILE A 140 -5.43 -24.58 8.46
C ILE A 140 -3.90 -24.59 8.54
N LYS A 141 -3.32 -24.86 9.72
CA LYS A 141 -1.86 -24.98 9.90
C LYS A 141 -1.26 -26.08 9.01
N ASN A 142 -1.92 -27.24 8.91
CA ASN A 142 -1.47 -28.34 8.06
C ASN A 142 -1.51 -27.97 6.57
N LEU A 143 -2.57 -27.30 6.10
CA LEU A 143 -2.68 -26.84 4.72
C LEU A 143 -1.64 -25.75 4.42
N LEU A 144 -1.38 -24.83 5.34
CA LEU A 144 -0.33 -23.83 5.22
C LEU A 144 1.06 -24.48 5.15
N HIS A 145 1.30 -25.52 5.93
CA HIS A 145 2.53 -26.30 5.85
C HIS A 145 2.71 -26.90 4.45
N ILE A 146 1.67 -27.53 3.91
CA ILE A 146 1.71 -28.10 2.55
C ILE A 146 1.96 -26.99 1.53
N PHE A 147 1.25 -25.86 1.62
CA PHE A 147 1.44 -24.74 0.72
C PHE A 147 2.88 -24.22 0.76
N LEU A 148 3.37 -23.78 1.91
CA LEU A 148 4.66 -23.11 2.04
C LEU A 148 5.83 -24.03 1.66
N TYR A 149 5.87 -25.27 2.14
CA TYR A 149 7.01 -26.17 1.93
C TYR A 149 7.05 -26.85 0.56
N ASN A 150 5.96 -26.84 -0.22
CA ASN A 150 5.93 -27.46 -1.55
C ASN A 150 5.92 -26.44 -2.69
N ASN A 151 6.10 -25.15 -2.39
CA ASN A 151 6.23 -24.14 -3.43
C ASN A 151 7.58 -24.24 -4.13
N VAL A 152 7.51 -24.44 -5.45
CA VAL A 152 8.65 -24.47 -6.36
C VAL A 152 8.51 -23.38 -7.40
N PHE A 153 9.65 -22.86 -7.86
CA PHE A 153 9.70 -21.88 -8.94
C PHE A 153 10.80 -22.27 -9.94
N TYR A 154 10.64 -21.81 -11.18
CA TYR A 154 11.57 -22.10 -12.27
C TYR A 154 12.44 -20.87 -12.55
N TYR A 155 13.75 -21.05 -12.61
CA TYR A 155 14.70 -19.99 -12.92
C TYR A 155 15.94 -20.57 -13.59
N LYS A 156 16.42 -19.95 -14.68
CA LYS A 156 17.62 -20.40 -15.44
C LYS A 156 17.66 -21.92 -15.68
N ASP A 157 16.57 -22.44 -16.22
CA ASP A 157 16.39 -23.85 -16.54
C ASP A 157 16.48 -24.84 -15.35
N GLN A 158 16.36 -24.33 -14.13
CA GLN A 158 16.40 -25.11 -12.89
C GLN A 158 15.14 -24.89 -12.06
N ILE A 159 14.75 -25.92 -11.32
CA ILE A 159 13.64 -25.88 -10.35
C ILE A 159 14.22 -25.64 -8.97
N TYR A 160 13.73 -24.60 -8.30
CA TYR A 160 14.11 -24.24 -6.94
C TYR A 160 12.93 -24.38 -5.98
N THR A 161 13.22 -24.75 -4.74
CA THR A 161 12.25 -24.72 -3.65
C THR A 161 12.36 -23.39 -2.91
N LEU A 162 11.22 -22.81 -2.55
CA LEU A 162 11.20 -21.66 -1.67
C LEU A 162 11.48 -22.17 -0.24
N THR A 163 12.56 -21.71 0.40
CA THR A 163 12.95 -22.16 1.74
C THR A 163 12.51 -21.20 2.85
N LYS A 164 12.19 -19.95 2.49
CA LYS A 164 11.72 -18.89 3.37
C LYS A 164 10.72 -18.02 2.63
N GLY A 165 9.80 -17.43 3.38
CA GLY A 165 8.86 -16.48 2.84
C GLY A 165 7.62 -17.09 2.21
N SER A 166 7.03 -16.38 1.26
CA SER A 166 5.91 -16.89 0.45
C SER A 166 5.97 -16.35 -0.98
N PRO A 167 5.39 -17.04 -1.97
CA PRO A 167 5.45 -16.59 -3.36
C PRO A 167 4.66 -15.30 -3.59
N ASN A 168 5.33 -14.22 -3.97
CA ASN A 168 4.76 -12.88 -4.10
C ASN A 168 3.68 -12.72 -5.19
N THR A 169 3.38 -13.76 -5.97
CA THR A 169 2.32 -13.74 -6.98
C THR A 169 0.99 -14.34 -6.50
N MET A 170 0.90 -14.83 -5.25
CA MET A 170 -0.32 -15.44 -4.71
C MET A 170 -1.10 -14.48 -3.81
N PRO A 171 -2.43 -14.38 -3.96
CA PRO A 171 -3.27 -13.61 -3.03
C PRO A 171 -3.11 -14.03 -1.56
N LEU A 172 -2.90 -15.33 -1.31
CA LEU A 172 -2.63 -15.84 0.04
C LEU A 172 -1.40 -15.18 0.68
N SER A 173 -0.37 -14.86 -0.11
CA SER A 173 0.83 -14.22 0.40
C SER A 173 0.53 -12.85 0.99
N ASP A 174 -0.35 -12.06 0.39
CA ASP A 174 -0.79 -10.78 0.96
C ASP A 174 -1.57 -10.99 2.25
N THR A 175 -2.43 -11.99 2.30
CA THR A 175 -3.21 -12.33 3.50
C THR A 175 -2.31 -12.76 4.66
N LEU A 176 -1.33 -13.62 4.40
CA LEU A 176 -0.30 -14.01 5.38
C LEU A 176 0.54 -12.82 5.82
N SER A 177 0.84 -11.92 4.88
CA SER A 177 1.59 -10.70 5.16
C SER A 177 0.81 -9.79 6.11
N ASN A 178 -0.48 -9.59 5.84
CA ASN A 178 -1.34 -8.78 6.69
C ASN A 178 -1.48 -9.36 8.10
N ILE A 179 -1.59 -10.69 8.24
CA ILE A 179 -1.62 -11.35 9.55
C ILE A 179 -0.29 -11.14 10.30
N TYR A 180 0.84 -11.36 9.62
CA TYR A 180 2.15 -11.18 10.23
C TYR A 180 2.38 -9.73 10.63
N VAL A 181 2.07 -8.78 9.74
CA VAL A 181 2.13 -7.35 10.02
C VAL A 181 1.21 -7.02 11.19
N PHE A 182 -0.03 -7.51 11.25
CA PHE A 182 -0.92 -7.27 12.38
C PHE A 182 -0.36 -7.77 13.71
N LYS A 183 0.19 -8.99 13.74
CA LYS A 183 0.84 -9.53 14.94
C LYS A 183 2.10 -8.76 15.31
N LEU A 184 2.84 -8.24 14.33
CA LEU A 184 3.97 -7.35 14.55
C LEU A 184 3.52 -5.93 14.95
N ILE A 185 2.37 -5.45 14.45
CA ILE A 185 1.75 -4.13 14.68
C ILE A 185 1.03 -4.06 16.02
N ALA A 186 0.64 -5.20 16.61
CA ALA A 186 0.41 -5.25 18.06
C ALA A 186 1.65 -4.74 18.85
N SER A 187 2.80 -4.58 18.18
CA SER A 187 4.03 -3.90 18.60
C SER A 187 4.47 -2.69 17.72
N SER A 188 3.61 -2.19 16.81
CA SER A 188 3.73 -1.07 15.84
C SER A 188 4.55 -1.26 14.53
N VAL A 189 4.00 -0.77 13.40
CA VAL A 189 4.67 -0.55 12.09
C VAL A 189 3.91 0.53 11.27
N PRO A 190 4.61 1.46 10.58
CA PRO A 190 4.04 2.43 9.65
C PRO A 190 4.09 1.99 8.17
N PHE A 191 3.19 2.55 7.36
CA PHE A 191 3.01 2.30 5.93
C PHE A 191 3.03 3.64 5.13
N LEU A 192 3.42 3.60 3.83
CA LEU A 192 3.17 4.55 2.71
C LEU A 192 4.27 5.45 2.10
N HIS A 193 4.08 5.67 0.79
CA HIS A 193 4.78 6.58 -0.14
C HIS A 193 4.37 8.06 -0.01
N ALA A 194 4.05 8.50 1.20
CA ALA A 194 3.72 9.87 1.53
C ALA A 194 4.91 10.51 2.25
N PHE A 195 5.35 11.70 1.83
CA PHE A 195 6.26 12.48 2.65
C PHE A 195 5.41 13.48 3.45
N VAL A 196 5.28 13.23 4.75
CA VAL A 196 4.62 14.14 5.69
C VAL A 196 5.70 14.86 6.48
N GLN A 197 5.65 16.19 6.51
CA GLN A 197 6.56 17.04 7.26
C GLN A 197 5.78 18.02 8.10
N ASN A 198 6.17 18.14 9.36
CA ASN A 198 5.69 19.21 10.22
C ASN A 198 6.63 20.42 10.09
N GLN A 199 6.12 21.55 9.59
CA GLN A 199 6.88 22.80 9.49
C GLN A 199 6.21 23.86 10.37
N ASN A 200 6.84 24.19 11.49
CA ASN A 200 6.36 25.20 12.45
C ASN A 200 4.91 24.98 12.89
N GLY A 201 4.51 23.73 13.05
CA GLY A 201 3.19 23.38 13.49
C GLY A 201 2.14 23.16 12.42
N ASN A 202 2.51 23.29 11.16
CA ASN A 202 1.64 22.98 10.04
C ASN A 202 2.10 21.67 9.41
N LEU A 203 1.16 20.73 9.22
CA LEU A 203 1.44 19.47 8.56
C LEU A 203 1.35 19.65 7.04
N PHE A 204 2.48 19.42 6.38
CA PHE A 204 2.61 19.42 4.93
C PHE A 204 2.78 17.99 4.45
N SER A 205 2.05 17.61 3.41
CA SER A 205 2.22 16.35 2.72
C SER A 205 2.59 16.58 1.26
N ARG A 206 3.44 15.72 0.73
CA ARG A 206 3.78 15.66 -0.70
C ARG A 206 3.98 14.22 -1.14
N ILE A 207 3.94 14.00 -2.44
CA ILE A 207 4.26 12.69 -3.03
C ILE A 207 5.73 12.38 -2.73
N TYR A 208 6.00 11.27 -2.05
CA TYR A 208 7.37 10.79 -1.91
C TYR A 208 7.80 10.11 -3.22
N ARG A 209 8.81 10.69 -3.88
CA ARG A 209 9.40 10.14 -5.09
C ARG A 209 10.74 9.51 -4.76
N HIS A 210 10.80 8.19 -4.78
CA HIS A 210 12.08 7.51 -4.59
C HIS A 210 12.91 7.65 -5.88
N PRO A 211 14.14 8.21 -5.84
CA PRO A 211 14.95 8.52 -7.02
C PRO A 211 15.16 7.32 -7.97
N LEU A 212 15.18 6.11 -7.41
CA LEU A 212 15.42 4.87 -8.14
C LEU A 212 14.17 4.03 -8.46
N ILE A 213 13.00 4.31 -7.84
CA ILE A 213 11.76 3.51 -8.05
C ILE A 213 10.82 4.21 -9.04
N GLN A 214 10.96 5.53 -9.22
CA GLN A 214 10.18 6.31 -10.17
C GLN A 214 11.02 6.86 -11.33
N SER A 215 11.95 6.07 -11.85
CA SER A 215 12.23 6.17 -13.28
C SER A 215 10.98 5.70 -14.00
N TYR A 216 10.06 6.62 -14.33
CA TYR A 216 8.90 6.33 -15.17
C TYR A 216 9.42 5.67 -16.45
N SER A 217 9.36 4.34 -16.46
CA SER A 217 9.74 3.51 -17.59
C SER A 217 8.56 3.60 -18.53
N LEU A 218 8.82 4.19 -19.70
CA LEU A 218 7.74 4.47 -20.61
C LEU A 218 7.34 3.23 -21.38
N PRO A 219 6.06 3.09 -21.68
CA PRO A 219 5.52 1.98 -22.44
C PRO A 219 5.88 2.00 -23.94
N TYR A 220 6.67 2.95 -24.45
CA TYR A 220 7.27 2.80 -25.79
C TYR A 220 8.26 1.62 -25.84
N GLU A 221 8.74 1.15 -24.68
CA GLU A 221 9.48 -0.10 -24.54
C GLU A 221 8.58 -1.33 -24.32
N VAL A 222 7.27 -1.17 -24.06
CA VAL A 222 6.38 -2.24 -23.54
C VAL A 222 5.08 -2.45 -24.35
N GLY A 223 4.80 -1.65 -25.38
CA GLY A 223 3.71 -1.93 -26.34
C GLY A 223 2.27 -1.77 -25.81
N HIS A 224 2.04 -0.91 -24.82
CA HIS A 224 0.70 -0.72 -24.25
C HIS A 224 -0.21 0.26 -25.01
N ALA A 225 -1.52 -0.01 -25.00
CA ALA A 225 -2.57 0.74 -25.69
C ALA A 225 -2.82 2.15 -25.09
N LYS A 226 -3.26 3.10 -25.94
CA LYS A 226 -3.55 4.51 -25.60
C LYS A 226 -4.41 4.71 -24.33
N LEU A 227 -5.33 3.80 -24.04
CA LEU A 227 -6.24 3.87 -22.88
C LEU A 227 -5.51 3.72 -21.54
N VAL A 228 -4.47 2.87 -21.48
CA VAL A 228 -3.66 2.70 -20.25
C VAL A 228 -2.92 4.00 -19.91
N HIS A 229 -2.52 4.77 -20.93
CA HIS A 229 -1.78 6.02 -20.78
C HIS A 229 -2.67 7.17 -20.28
N SER A 230 -3.92 7.22 -20.74
CA SER A 230 -4.88 8.22 -20.29
C SER A 230 -5.23 8.07 -18.82
N ASP A 231 -5.35 6.82 -18.36
CA ASP A 231 -5.65 6.50 -16.97
C ASP A 231 -4.47 6.77 -16.05
N TRP A 232 -3.24 6.55 -16.52
CA TRP A 232 -2.05 6.84 -15.72
C TRP A 232 -1.93 8.31 -15.35
N LEU A 233 -1.93 9.23 -16.34
CA LEU A 233 -1.73 10.66 -16.05
C LEU A 233 -2.85 11.21 -15.15
N ARG A 234 -4.09 10.77 -15.42
CA ARG A 234 -5.24 11.10 -14.56
C ARG A 234 -5.04 10.61 -13.13
N SER A 235 -4.59 9.36 -12.95
CA SER A 235 -4.37 8.77 -11.62
C SER A 235 -3.29 9.50 -10.85
N VAL A 236 -2.19 9.91 -11.50
CA VAL A 236 -1.12 10.65 -10.82
C VAL A 236 -1.55 12.10 -10.48
N LEU A 237 -2.37 12.74 -11.32
CA LEU A 237 -2.96 14.04 -10.98
C LEU A 237 -3.93 13.95 -9.81
N ILE A 238 -4.80 12.94 -9.79
CA ILE A 238 -5.68 12.62 -8.66
C ILE A 238 -4.86 12.44 -7.38
N ARG A 239 -3.78 11.65 -7.48
CA ARG A 239 -2.85 11.42 -6.38
C ARG A 239 -2.26 12.73 -5.87
N ALA A 240 -1.84 13.63 -6.76
CA ALA A 240 -1.32 14.94 -6.40
C ALA A 240 -2.33 15.75 -5.56
N VAL A 241 -3.61 15.74 -5.94
CA VAL A 241 -4.69 16.42 -5.18
C VAL A 241 -4.83 15.88 -3.77
N CYS A 242 -4.72 14.55 -3.61
CA CYS A 242 -4.75 13.93 -2.29
C CYS A 242 -3.59 14.44 -1.43
N TYR A 243 -2.37 14.41 -1.96
CA TYR A 243 -1.16 14.71 -1.20
C TYR A 243 -0.91 16.19 -0.94
N TYR A 244 -1.12 17.09 -1.91
CA TYR A 244 -0.72 18.48 -1.77
C TYR A 244 -1.82 19.33 -1.13
N SER A 245 -1.51 19.96 0.00
CA SER A 245 -2.44 20.86 0.70
C SER A 245 -2.51 22.27 0.10
N SER A 246 -1.45 22.71 -0.57
CA SER A 246 -1.38 24.00 -1.26
C SER A 246 -1.68 23.86 -2.75
N VAL A 247 -2.41 24.81 -3.32
CA VAL A 247 -2.65 24.90 -4.76
C VAL A 247 -1.36 25.16 -5.54
N GLU A 248 -0.40 25.87 -4.95
CA GLU A 248 0.89 26.13 -5.59
C GLU A 248 1.71 24.84 -5.68
N ASP A 249 1.77 24.06 -4.59
CA ASP A 249 2.50 22.77 -4.60
C ASP A 249 1.85 21.77 -5.58
N PHE A 250 0.52 21.73 -5.63
CA PHE A 250 -0.20 20.96 -6.63
C PHE A 250 0.12 21.42 -8.07
N ASN A 251 0.18 22.73 -8.31
CA ASN A 251 0.52 23.28 -9.63
C ASN A 251 1.97 22.93 -10.02
N LEU A 252 2.91 22.99 -9.09
CA LEU A 252 4.30 22.58 -9.31
C LEU A 252 4.39 21.09 -9.66
N GLU A 253 3.67 20.23 -8.93
CA GLU A 253 3.57 18.81 -9.23
C GLU A 253 2.97 18.57 -10.62
N ARG A 254 1.87 19.24 -10.95
CA ARG A 254 1.23 19.14 -12.27
C ARG A 254 2.19 19.53 -13.38
N ILE A 255 2.85 20.68 -13.27
CA ILE A 255 3.84 21.15 -14.27
C ILE A 255 4.96 20.11 -14.41
N TYR A 256 5.45 19.56 -13.31
CA TYR A 256 6.44 18.49 -13.37
C TYR A 256 5.93 17.27 -14.14
N LEU A 257 4.69 16.83 -13.91
CA LEU A 257 4.10 15.67 -14.60
C LEU A 257 3.91 15.96 -16.09
N GLU A 258 3.48 17.17 -16.44
CA GLU A 258 3.38 17.64 -17.82
C GLU A 258 4.76 17.61 -18.51
N LEU A 259 5.79 18.19 -17.90
CA LEU A 259 7.17 18.17 -18.40
C LEU A 259 7.73 16.76 -18.48
N THR A 260 7.39 15.89 -17.52
CA THR A 260 7.78 14.48 -17.55
C THR A 260 7.19 13.80 -18.77
N CYS A 261 5.89 13.97 -19.06
CA CYS A 261 5.29 13.45 -20.29
C CYS A 261 5.99 14.01 -21.55
N LEU A 262 6.24 15.32 -21.62
CA LEU A 262 6.85 15.93 -22.79
C LEU A 262 8.28 15.43 -23.05
N THR A 263 9.13 15.40 -22.02
CA THR A 263 10.51 14.88 -22.11
C THR A 263 10.56 13.40 -22.46
N LYS A 264 9.46 12.69 -22.19
CA LYS A 264 9.23 11.29 -22.50
C LYS A 264 8.59 11.07 -23.89
N GLY A 265 8.49 12.11 -24.72
CA GLY A 265 8.07 12.00 -26.12
C GLY A 265 6.55 12.04 -26.36
N TYR A 266 5.74 12.30 -25.33
CA TYR A 266 4.31 12.54 -25.53
C TYR A 266 4.10 13.90 -26.21
N SER A 267 3.18 13.95 -27.17
CA SER A 267 2.83 15.22 -27.83
C SER A 267 2.21 16.21 -26.84
N LEU A 268 2.45 17.51 -27.04
CA LEU A 268 1.80 18.58 -26.29
C LEU A 268 0.28 18.44 -26.27
N ARG A 269 -0.32 18.16 -27.44
CA ARG A 269 -1.76 17.94 -27.58
C ARG A 269 -2.27 16.82 -26.67
N PHE A 270 -1.52 15.72 -26.55
CA PHE A 270 -1.87 14.62 -25.65
C PHE A 270 -1.91 15.10 -24.20
N VAL A 271 -0.85 15.78 -23.75
CA VAL A 271 -0.73 16.27 -22.36
C VAL A 271 -1.85 17.26 -22.05
N GLU A 272 -2.05 18.27 -22.90
CA GLU A 272 -3.09 19.28 -22.72
C GLU A 272 -4.49 18.68 -22.70
N THR A 273 -4.77 17.71 -23.59
CA THR A 273 -6.09 17.06 -23.66
C THR A 273 -6.39 16.32 -22.36
N HIS A 274 -5.41 15.61 -21.79
CA HIS A 274 -5.62 14.81 -20.59
C HIS A 274 -5.68 15.66 -19.32
N VAL A 275 -4.82 16.69 -19.22
CA VAL A 275 -4.91 17.67 -18.13
C VAL A 275 -6.24 18.41 -18.20
N GLN A 276 -6.68 18.83 -19.39
CA GLN A 276 -7.98 19.46 -19.55
C GLN A 276 -9.11 18.50 -19.17
N HIS A 277 -9.04 17.24 -19.61
CA HIS A 277 -10.03 16.23 -19.26
C HIS A 277 -10.12 16.00 -17.75
N PHE A 278 -8.98 15.99 -17.04
CA PHE A 278 -8.94 15.93 -15.58
C PHE A 278 -9.71 17.11 -14.96
N PHE A 279 -9.44 18.36 -15.38
CA PHE A 279 -10.17 19.52 -14.84
C PHE A 279 -11.65 19.51 -15.24
N ASN A 280 -11.99 19.05 -16.45
CA ASN A 280 -13.38 18.93 -16.91
C ASN A 280 -14.16 17.92 -16.07
N PHE A 281 -13.55 16.77 -15.79
CA PHE A 281 -14.14 15.68 -15.01
C PHE A 281 -14.57 16.16 -13.61
N PHE A 282 -13.81 17.08 -13.02
CA PHE A 282 -14.14 17.68 -11.72
C PHE A 282 -14.90 19.00 -11.79
N HIS A 283 -15.27 19.47 -12.99
CA HIS A 283 -15.90 20.77 -13.23
C HIS A 283 -15.07 21.97 -12.72
N LEU A 284 -13.74 21.90 -12.90
CA LEU A 284 -12.75 22.85 -12.39
C LEU A 284 -12.01 23.61 -13.50
N HIS A 285 -12.69 23.98 -14.59
CA HIS A 285 -12.06 24.72 -15.69
C HIS A 285 -11.22 25.93 -15.25
N PRO A 286 -11.67 26.77 -14.30
CA PRO A 286 -10.87 27.92 -13.85
C PRO A 286 -9.59 27.53 -13.12
N MET A 287 -9.53 26.33 -12.53
CA MET A 287 -8.40 25.92 -11.69
C MET A 287 -7.11 25.64 -12.46
N ARG A 288 -7.18 25.36 -13.77
CA ARG A 288 -6.00 25.02 -14.56
C ARG A 288 -4.90 26.08 -14.49
N TYR A 289 -5.28 27.34 -14.32
CA TYR A 289 -4.34 28.47 -14.20
C TYR A 289 -4.56 29.28 -12.92
N SER A 290 -5.43 28.80 -12.03
CA SER A 290 -5.74 29.51 -10.79
C SER A 290 -4.74 29.17 -9.69
N ARG A 291 -4.46 30.19 -8.87
CA ARG A 291 -3.77 30.06 -7.58
C ARG A 291 -4.73 30.26 -6.40
N ASP A 292 -6.04 30.12 -6.65
CA ASP A 292 -7.07 30.25 -5.63
C ASP A 292 -7.08 29.02 -4.71
N GLN A 293 -6.51 29.20 -3.51
CA GLN A 293 -6.46 28.18 -2.47
C GLN A 293 -7.85 27.79 -1.96
N ILE A 294 -8.82 28.72 -1.94
CA ILE A 294 -10.19 28.44 -1.46
C ILE A 294 -10.87 27.50 -2.43
N MET A 295 -10.77 27.79 -3.73
CA MET A 295 -11.29 26.92 -4.79
C MET A 295 -10.63 25.54 -4.75
N TYR A 296 -9.31 25.49 -4.53
CA TYR A 296 -8.57 24.22 -4.39
C TYR A 296 -9.00 23.40 -3.18
N ASN A 297 -9.17 24.05 -2.02
CA ASN A 297 -9.64 23.37 -0.80
C ASN A 297 -11.04 22.79 -1.01
N LYS A 298 -11.94 23.54 -1.67
CA LYS A 298 -13.28 23.04 -2.02
C LYS A 298 -13.21 21.83 -2.93
N PHE A 299 -12.33 21.85 -3.94
CA PHE A 299 -12.08 20.69 -4.78
C PHE A 299 -11.58 19.49 -3.98
N ARG A 300 -10.53 19.65 -3.17
CA ARG A 300 -9.98 18.56 -2.35
C ARG A 300 -11.05 17.96 -1.45
N HIS A 301 -11.85 18.80 -0.81
CA HIS A 301 -12.95 18.35 0.04
C HIS A 301 -13.97 17.53 -0.74
N ASN A 302 -14.41 18.01 -1.90
CA ASN A 302 -15.33 17.27 -2.78
C ASN A 302 -14.75 15.93 -3.23
N TRP A 303 -13.44 15.89 -3.51
CA TRP A 303 -12.74 14.68 -3.90
C TRP A 303 -12.68 13.64 -2.77
N PHE A 304 -12.32 14.05 -1.56
CA PHE A 304 -12.33 13.15 -0.39
C PHE A 304 -13.74 12.64 -0.07
N ASN A 305 -14.77 13.48 -0.21
CA ASN A 305 -16.16 13.06 -0.07
C ASN A 305 -16.55 12.03 -1.14
N TYR A 306 -16.13 12.23 -2.39
CA TYR A 306 -16.35 11.26 -3.45
C TYR A 306 -15.70 9.91 -3.15
N ILE A 307 -14.42 9.90 -2.74
CA ILE A 307 -13.71 8.68 -2.34
C ILE A 307 -14.46 7.96 -1.22
N LYS A 308 -14.90 8.68 -0.19
CA LYS A 308 -15.68 8.12 0.92
C LYS A 308 -16.94 7.41 0.43
N ILE A 309 -17.73 8.07 -0.42
CA ILE A 309 -18.95 7.49 -0.99
C ILE A 309 -18.64 6.24 -1.82
N GLN A 310 -17.56 6.24 -2.61
CA GLN A 310 -17.16 5.07 -3.39
C GLN A 310 -16.78 3.88 -2.49
N HIS A 311 -16.09 4.13 -1.38
CA HIS A 311 -15.79 3.07 -0.40
C HIS A 311 -17.07 2.51 0.23
N GLU A 312 -17.98 3.37 0.71
CA GLU A 312 -19.25 2.94 1.29
C GLU A 312 -20.09 2.11 0.30
N LEU A 313 -20.13 2.51 -0.98
CA LEU A 313 -20.81 1.75 -2.03
C LEU A 313 -20.13 0.41 -2.32
N SER A 314 -18.79 0.37 -2.34
CA SER A 314 -18.05 -0.88 -2.54
C SER A 314 -18.30 -1.86 -1.40
N ASP A 315 -18.34 -1.38 -0.16
CA ASP A 315 -18.63 -2.20 1.01
C ASP A 315 -20.08 -2.73 0.99
N GLN A 316 -21.03 -1.91 0.55
CA GLN A 316 -22.42 -2.34 0.36
C GLN A 316 -22.55 -3.41 -0.73
N LEU A 317 -21.89 -3.23 -1.88
CA LEU A 317 -21.90 -4.21 -2.96
C LEU A 317 -21.32 -5.56 -2.51
N GLN A 318 -20.21 -5.54 -1.79
CA GLN A 318 -19.62 -6.76 -1.23
C GLN A 318 -20.60 -7.49 -0.29
N GLN A 319 -21.32 -6.74 0.56
CA GLN A 319 -22.35 -7.33 1.44
C GLN A 319 -23.57 -7.90 0.70
N PHE A 320 -23.87 -7.40 -0.51
CA PHE A 320 -24.91 -7.96 -1.35
C PHE A 320 -24.47 -9.27 -2.00
N ASP A 321 -23.23 -9.31 -2.52
CA ASP A 321 -22.66 -10.51 -3.14
C ASP A 321 -22.49 -11.64 -2.11
N ASP A 322 -22.18 -11.33 -0.85
CA ASP A 322 -22.03 -12.33 0.22
C ASP A 322 -23.39 -12.92 0.70
N LYS A 323 -24.52 -12.35 0.27
CA LYS A 323 -25.89 -12.80 0.68
C LYS A 323 -26.64 -13.58 -0.40
N GLY A 324 -26.12 -13.63 -1.63
CA GLY A 324 -26.70 -14.37 -2.75
C GLY A 324 -25.94 -15.66 -3.02
#